data_AF-D0MTP9-F1
#
_entry.id   AF-D0MTP9-F1
#
_cell.length_a   1.000
_cell.length_b   1.000
_cell.length_c   1.000
_cell.angle_alpha   90.00
_cell.angle_beta   90.00
_cell.angle_gamma   90.00
#
_symmetry.space_group_name_H-M   'P 1'
#
loop_
_entity.id
_entity.type
_entity.pdbx_description
1 polymer ?
#
loop_
_entity_poly.entity_id
_entity_poly.type
_entity_poly.pdbx_seq_one_letter_code
_entity_poly.pdbx_strand_id
1 'polypeptide(L)'
;MILKLNNLGESTANELQQLANQLNVQIDNILDFRNIRAPLGDGNYIILLRLNPGVGHWVCMCNNEYFDSMGIGPPRILGATKCNEKQYQGSYDNYCGLWSMLYLYSKQHNRPDLLRNFYDLNTEVSLS
;
A
#
# COMPACT_ATOMS: atom_id res chain seq x y z
N MET A 1 -22.94 -2.81 -6.79
CA MET A 1 -22.70 -3.07 -5.35
C MET A 1 -21.78 -1.96 -4.86
N ILE A 2 -22.21 -1.13 -3.92
CA ILE A 2 -21.35 -0.10 -3.32
C ILE A 2 -20.51 -0.80 -2.25
N LEU A 3 -19.18 -0.69 -2.33
CA LEU A 3 -18.30 -1.23 -1.30
C LEU A 3 -18.59 -0.47 0.00
N LYS A 4 -19.06 -1.17 1.04
CA LYS A 4 -19.07 -0.62 2.39
C LYS A 4 -17.74 -1.01 3.02
N LEU A 5 -16.79 -0.10 2.96
CA LEU A 5 -15.59 -0.20 3.79
C LEU A 5 -16.02 -0.19 5.26
N ASN A 6 -15.32 -0.93 6.11
CA ASN A 6 -15.57 -0.82 7.54
C ASN A 6 -15.35 0.64 8.00
N ASN A 7 -16.09 1.05 9.03
CA ASN A 7 -16.04 2.43 9.54
C ASN A 7 -14.70 2.77 10.24
N LEU A 8 -13.75 1.84 10.29
CA LEU A 8 -12.48 1.96 11.01
C LEU A 8 -11.28 2.14 10.06
N GLY A 9 -11.49 2.12 8.75
CA GLY A 9 -10.43 2.27 7.74
C GLY A 9 -9.61 1.02 7.45
N GLU A 10 -9.73 0.00 8.30
CA GLU A 10 -9.08 -1.30 8.12
C GLU A 10 -9.59 -1.98 6.85
N SER A 11 -8.75 -2.78 6.21
CA SER A 11 -9.15 -3.53 5.02
C SER A 11 -8.78 -4.99 5.15
N THR A 12 -9.67 -5.86 4.71
CA THR A 12 -9.40 -7.28 4.45
C THR A 12 -8.91 -7.47 3.02
N ALA A 13 -8.26 -8.60 2.73
CA ALA A 13 -7.86 -8.96 1.37
C ALA A 13 -9.06 -8.96 0.39
N ASN A 14 -10.23 -9.44 0.83
CA ASN A 14 -11.43 -9.50 0.01
C ASN A 14 -11.98 -8.10 -0.31
N GLU A 15 -11.98 -7.18 0.65
CA GLU A 15 -12.38 -5.78 0.40
C GLU A 15 -11.43 -5.10 -0.59
N LEU A 16 -10.11 -5.31 -0.45
CA LEU A 16 -9.13 -4.78 -1.39
C LEU A 16 -9.33 -5.34 -2.80
N GLN A 17 -9.56 -6.65 -2.94
CA GLN A 17 -9.83 -7.25 -4.25
C GLN A 17 -11.12 -6.71 -4.88
N GLN A 18 -12.19 -6.57 -4.10
CA GLN A 18 -13.44 -6.00 -4.59
C GLN A 18 -13.28 -4.54 -5.02
N LEU A 19 -12.53 -3.75 -4.24
CA LEU A 19 -12.23 -2.36 -4.57
C LEU A 19 -11.39 -2.26 -5.86
N ALA A 20 -10.38 -3.12 -6.01
CA ALA A 20 -9.57 -3.18 -7.22
C ALA A 20 -10.43 -3.45 -8.46
N ASN A 21 -11.35 -4.41 -8.38
CA ASN A 21 -12.27 -4.73 -9.45
C ASN A 21 -13.18 -3.54 -9.82
N GLN A 22 -13.65 -2.78 -8.81
CA GLN A 22 -14.48 -1.59 -9.04
C GLN A 22 -13.71 -0.45 -9.69
N LEU A 23 -12.44 -0.27 -9.32
CA LEU A 23 -11.58 0.80 -9.82
C LEU A 23 -10.84 0.42 -11.11
N ASN A 24 -11.05 -0.78 -11.63
CA ASN A 24 -10.27 -1.37 -12.73
C ASN A 24 -8.75 -1.28 -12.46
N VAL A 25 -8.36 -1.73 -11.26
CA VAL A 25 -6.96 -1.90 -10.85
C VAL A 25 -6.61 -3.39 -10.95
N GLN A 26 -5.55 -3.70 -11.67
CA GLN A 26 -5.02 -5.05 -11.81
C GLN A 26 -4.16 -5.39 -10.59
N ILE A 27 -4.44 -6.53 -9.96
CA ILE A 27 -3.64 -7.10 -8.88
C ILE A 27 -3.32 -8.53 -9.31
N ASP A 28 -2.04 -8.84 -9.46
CA ASP A 28 -1.57 -10.17 -9.83
C ASP A 28 -1.70 -11.14 -8.65
N ASN A 29 -1.45 -10.65 -7.43
CA ASN A 29 -1.67 -11.45 -6.22
C ASN A 29 -1.81 -10.61 -4.94
N ILE A 30 -2.52 -11.16 -3.96
CA ILE A 30 -2.58 -10.66 -2.57
C ILE A 30 -1.83 -11.66 -1.69
N LEU A 31 -0.70 -11.25 -1.15
CA LEU A 31 0.29 -12.13 -0.53
C LEU A 31 0.37 -11.93 0.99
N ASP A 32 0.61 -13.01 1.72
CA ASP A 32 1.12 -12.94 3.10
C ASP A 32 2.65 -12.93 3.04
N PHE A 33 3.29 -11.91 3.63
CA PHE A 33 4.74 -11.77 3.62
C PHE A 33 5.47 -13.01 4.13
N ARG A 34 4.88 -13.72 5.10
CA ARG A 34 5.48 -14.93 5.69
C ARG A 34 5.60 -16.09 4.71
N ASN A 35 4.94 -16.02 3.55
CA ASN A 35 4.99 -17.04 2.51
C ASN A 35 5.94 -16.67 1.35
N ILE A 36 6.51 -15.45 1.35
CA ILE A 36 7.45 -15.01 0.32
C ILE A 36 8.83 -15.62 0.61
N ARG A 37 9.44 -16.24 -0.41
CA ARG A 37 10.72 -16.97 -0.31
C ARG A 37 11.77 -16.51 -1.32
N ALA A 38 11.38 -15.68 -2.28
CA ALA A 38 12.23 -15.13 -3.32
C ALA A 38 11.71 -13.74 -3.72
N PRO A 39 12.54 -12.91 -4.37
CA PRO A 39 12.11 -11.63 -4.97
C PRO A 39 10.88 -11.80 -5.88
N LEU A 40 9.96 -10.83 -5.84
CA LEU A 40 8.71 -10.91 -6.60
C LEU A 40 8.86 -10.51 -8.07
N GLY A 41 9.79 -9.60 -8.38
CA GLY A 41 10.00 -9.10 -9.75
C GLY A 41 8.94 -8.10 -10.19
N ASP A 42 8.72 -8.02 -11.50
CA ASP A 42 7.72 -7.13 -12.11
C ASP A 42 6.32 -7.69 -11.92
N GLY A 43 5.41 -6.84 -11.40
CA GLY A 43 4.01 -7.19 -11.16
C GLY A 43 3.34 -6.21 -10.20
N ASN A 44 2.04 -6.41 -9.98
CA ASN A 44 1.17 -5.62 -9.12
C ASN A 44 0.73 -6.48 -7.93
N TYR A 45 1.32 -6.24 -6.76
CA TYR A 45 1.09 -7.06 -5.57
C TYR A 45 0.54 -6.22 -4.44
N ILE A 46 -0.44 -6.75 -3.72
CA ILE A 46 -0.77 -6.31 -2.36
C ILE A 46 -0.12 -7.30 -1.40
N ILE A 47 0.58 -6.81 -0.38
CA ILE A 47 1.33 -7.66 0.54
C ILE A 47 0.92 -7.31 1.97
N LEU A 48 0.56 -8.34 2.74
CA LEU A 48 0.30 -8.22 4.16
C LEU A 48 1.60 -8.45 4.94
N LEU A 49 2.15 -7.38 5.50
CA LEU A 49 3.24 -7.47 6.47
C LEU A 49 2.65 -7.81 7.84
N ARG A 50 3.02 -8.97 8.40
CA ARG A 50 2.71 -9.35 9.78
C ARG A 50 3.99 -9.44 10.58
N LEU A 51 4.56 -8.28 10.88
CA LEU A 51 5.80 -8.20 11.67
C LEU A 51 5.55 -8.63 13.12
N ASN A 52 4.32 -8.46 13.63
CA ASN A 52 3.90 -8.88 14.97
C ASN A 52 2.60 -9.71 14.91
N PRO A 53 2.37 -10.66 15.86
CA PRO A 53 1.10 -11.37 15.97
C PRO A 53 -0.07 -10.40 16.18
N GLY A 54 -1.14 -10.55 15.38
CA GLY A 54 -2.37 -9.76 15.51
C GLY A 54 -2.37 -8.40 14.81
N VAL A 55 -1.20 -7.87 14.40
CA VAL A 55 -1.11 -6.59 13.67
C VAL A 55 -0.67 -6.86 12.24
N GLY A 56 -1.51 -6.48 11.28
CA GLY A 56 -1.22 -6.56 9.86
C GLY A 56 -1.09 -5.17 9.26
N HIS A 57 -0.08 -4.96 8.43
CA HIS A 57 0.14 -3.72 7.68
C HIS A 57 0.14 -4.04 6.19
N TRP A 58 -0.73 -3.37 5.42
CA TRP A 58 -0.81 -3.55 3.98
C TRP A 58 0.17 -2.62 3.27
N VAL A 59 0.92 -3.20 2.36
CA VAL A 59 1.82 -2.49 1.45
C VAL A 59 1.58 -2.99 0.04
N CYS A 60 2.09 -2.28 -0.97
CA CYS A 60 1.98 -2.76 -2.34
C CYS A 60 3.28 -2.65 -3.12
N MET A 61 3.34 -3.40 -4.22
CA MET A 61 4.35 -3.26 -5.25
C MET A 61 3.67 -3.06 -6.60
N CYS A 62 4.24 -2.18 -7.42
CA CYS A 62 3.83 -1.94 -8.81
C CYS A 62 5.07 -1.91 -9.69
N ASN A 63 5.24 -2.91 -10.56
CA ASN A 63 6.38 -3.05 -11.47
C ASN A 63 7.72 -2.86 -10.74
N ASN A 64 7.91 -3.63 -9.67
CA ASN A 64 9.11 -3.64 -8.84
C ASN A 64 9.40 -2.32 -8.06
N GLU A 65 8.45 -1.39 -8.04
CA GLU A 65 8.44 -0.24 -7.12
C GLU A 65 7.59 -0.57 -5.89
N TYR A 66 8.14 -0.37 -4.71
CA TYR A 66 7.47 -0.61 -3.44
C TYR A 66 6.78 0.66 -2.93
N PHE A 67 5.63 0.49 -2.31
CA PHE A 67 4.94 1.57 -1.63
C PHE A 67 4.50 1.14 -0.25
N ASP A 68 4.89 1.96 0.73
CA ASP A 68 4.38 1.91 2.09
C ASP A 68 3.85 3.30 2.45
N SER A 69 2.57 3.37 2.79
CA SER A 69 1.90 4.59 3.25
C SER A 69 2.56 5.25 4.48
N MET A 70 3.36 4.52 5.25
CA MET A 70 4.13 5.02 6.39
C MET A 70 5.54 5.50 6.00
N GLY A 71 5.94 5.42 4.72
CA GLY A 71 7.26 5.83 4.26
C GLY A 71 8.40 4.88 4.65
N ILE A 72 8.08 3.67 5.12
CA ILE A 72 9.08 2.67 5.53
C ILE A 72 9.61 1.93 4.30
N GLY A 73 10.92 1.71 4.24
CA GLY A 73 11.54 0.97 3.13
C GLY A 73 11.17 -0.52 3.09
N PRO A 74 11.29 -1.17 1.91
CA PRO A 74 10.87 -2.55 1.71
C PRO A 74 11.75 -3.56 2.48
N PRO A 75 11.19 -4.68 2.96
CA PRO A 75 11.99 -5.84 3.32
C PRO A 75 12.83 -6.31 2.13
N ARG A 76 14.13 -6.56 2.36
CA ARG A 76 15.10 -6.91 1.30
C ARG A 76 14.66 -8.07 0.40
N ILE A 77 13.96 -9.06 0.97
CA ILE A 77 13.50 -10.26 0.25
C ILE A 77 12.51 -9.93 -0.89
N LEU A 78 11.81 -8.78 -0.83
CA LEU A 78 10.88 -8.39 -1.88
C LEU A 78 11.60 -8.01 -3.20
N GLY A 79 12.86 -7.58 -3.11
CA GLY A 79 13.67 -7.23 -4.28
C GLY A 79 13.30 -5.91 -4.98
N ALA A 80 12.54 -5.04 -4.31
CA ALA A 80 12.10 -3.76 -4.86
C ALA A 80 13.28 -2.84 -5.22
N THR A 81 13.15 -2.12 -6.34
CA THR A 81 14.20 -1.23 -6.87
C THR A 81 14.03 0.22 -6.44
N LYS A 82 12.81 0.61 -6.08
CA LYS A 82 12.45 1.96 -5.61
C LYS A 82 11.43 1.86 -4.51
N CYS A 83 11.35 2.88 -3.67
CA CYS A 83 10.29 3.06 -2.70
C CYS A 83 9.94 4.54 -2.53
N ASN A 84 8.76 4.83 -1.98
CA ASN A 84 8.42 6.20 -1.59
C ASN A 84 9.14 6.59 -0.30
N GLU A 85 9.59 7.84 -0.23
CA GLU A 85 10.17 8.41 1.00
C GLU A 85 9.10 9.11 1.86
N LYS A 86 8.06 9.63 1.20
CA LYS A 86 6.98 10.38 1.83
C LYS A 86 6.08 9.50 2.70
N GLN A 87 5.78 9.98 3.91
CA GLN A 87 4.79 9.38 4.79
C GLN A 87 3.41 10.01 4.51
N TYR A 88 2.42 9.18 4.20
CA TYR A 88 1.04 9.60 3.86
C TYR A 88 0.05 9.36 4.99
N GLN A 89 0.33 8.42 5.89
CA GLN A 89 -0.52 8.13 7.05
C GLN A 89 0.28 8.07 8.36
N GLY A 90 -0.38 8.30 9.48
CA GLY A 90 0.20 8.10 10.80
C GLY A 90 0.48 6.62 11.08
N SER A 91 1.45 6.35 11.97
CA SER A 91 1.84 4.98 12.33
C SER A 91 0.75 4.18 13.06
N TYR A 92 -0.28 4.85 13.56
CA TYR A 92 -1.41 4.26 14.28
C TYR A 92 -2.72 4.32 13.48
N ASP A 93 -2.67 4.77 12.22
CA ASP A 93 -3.83 4.82 11.34
C ASP A 93 -4.06 3.48 10.63
N ASN A 94 -5.31 3.21 10.28
CA ASN A 94 -5.74 1.92 9.75
C ASN A 94 -5.88 1.87 8.22
N TYR A 95 -5.51 2.94 7.50
CA TYR A 95 -5.83 3.13 6.08
C TYR A 95 -4.79 2.55 5.10
N CYS A 96 -3.82 1.77 5.57
CA CYS A 96 -2.68 1.29 4.76
C CYS A 96 -3.11 0.53 3.49
N GLY A 97 -4.21 -0.24 3.57
CA GLY A 97 -4.79 -0.95 2.45
C GLY A 97 -5.38 -0.01 1.38
N LEU A 98 -6.06 1.06 1.80
CA LEU A 98 -6.63 2.05 0.89
C LEU A 98 -5.55 2.91 0.23
N TRP A 99 -4.50 3.26 0.97
CA TRP A 99 -3.34 3.94 0.40
C TRP A 99 -2.62 3.09 -0.64
N SER A 100 -2.44 1.80 -0.35
CA SER A 100 -1.90 0.83 -1.32
C SER A 100 -2.75 0.79 -2.60
N MET A 101 -4.09 0.78 -2.46
CA MET A 101 -5.00 0.83 -3.60
C MET A 101 -4.89 2.14 -4.40
N LEU A 102 -4.82 3.28 -3.71
CA LEU A 102 -4.68 4.59 -4.35
C LEU A 102 -3.36 4.69 -5.13
N TYR A 103 -2.27 4.14 -4.58
CA TYR A 103 -0.98 4.09 -5.27
C TYR A 103 -1.05 3.25 -6.55
N LEU A 104 -1.59 2.03 -6.47
CA LEU A 104 -1.77 1.17 -7.64
C LEU A 104 -2.64 1.84 -8.70
N TYR A 105 -3.78 2.42 -8.29
CA TYR A 105 -4.66 3.17 -9.18
C TYR A 105 -3.92 4.31 -9.88
N SER A 106 -3.21 5.15 -9.12
CA SER A 106 -2.41 6.25 -9.65
C SER A 106 -1.41 5.80 -10.70
N LYS A 107 -0.68 4.69 -10.44
CA LYS A 107 0.33 4.16 -11.37
C LYS A 107 -0.31 3.58 -12.63
N GLN A 108 -1.35 2.77 -12.49
CA GLN A 108 -1.97 2.07 -13.63
C GLN A 108 -2.83 2.99 -14.51
N HIS A 109 -3.40 4.06 -13.95
CA HIS A 109 -4.23 5.02 -14.68
C HIS A 109 -3.48 6.30 -15.07
N ASN A 110 -2.16 6.36 -14.85
CA ASN A 110 -1.31 7.52 -15.14
C ASN A 110 -1.82 8.81 -14.46
N ARG A 111 -2.14 8.71 -13.17
CA ARG A 111 -2.65 9.79 -12.30
C ARG A 111 -1.73 10.10 -11.11
N PRO A 112 -0.44 10.42 -11.34
CA PRO A 112 0.50 10.73 -10.26
C PRO A 112 0.12 11.99 -9.48
N ASP A 113 -0.72 12.85 -10.05
CA ASP A 113 -1.26 14.05 -9.40
C ASP A 113 -2.05 13.74 -8.13
N LEU A 114 -2.66 12.55 -8.05
CA LEU A 114 -3.43 12.14 -6.88
C LEU A 114 -2.57 12.07 -5.62
N LEU A 115 -1.32 11.60 -5.71
CA LEU A 115 -0.42 11.49 -4.56
C LEU A 115 0.40 12.76 -4.28
N ARG A 116 0.57 13.61 -5.29
CA ARG A 116 1.47 14.77 -5.25
C ARG A 116 1.11 15.76 -4.15
N ASN A 117 -0.18 16.06 -3.98
CA ASN A 117 -0.64 17.18 -3.14
C ASN A 117 -0.91 16.82 -1.68
N PHE A 118 -0.77 15.55 -1.28
CA PHE A 118 -0.85 15.19 0.14
C PHE A 118 0.32 15.81 0.92
N TYR A 119 0.14 16.07 2.21
CA TYR A 119 1.26 16.46 3.07
C TYR A 119 2.19 15.27 3.29
N ASP A 120 3.49 15.54 3.44
CA ASP A 120 4.43 14.56 3.96
C ASP A 120 4.39 14.63 5.48
N LEU A 121 3.97 13.56 6.13
CA LEU A 121 3.87 13.50 7.58
C LEU A 121 5.23 13.29 8.26
N ASN A 122 6.30 13.04 7.49
CA ASN A 122 7.66 13.02 8.02
C ASN A 122 8.15 14.40 8.46
N THR A 123 7.57 15.50 7.93
CA THR A 123 7.99 16.83 8.32
C THR A 123 7.38 17.18 9.68
N GLU A 124 8.22 17.37 10.68
CA GLU A 124 7.81 18.02 11.92
C GLU A 124 7.05 19.30 11.56
N VAL A 125 5.79 19.42 11.99
CA VAL A 125 5.12 20.71 11.97
C VAL A 125 5.86 21.56 13.00
N SER A 126 6.86 22.32 12.54
CA SER A 126 7.43 23.39 13.33
C SER A 126 6.28 24.37 13.58
N LEU A 127 5.65 24.27 14.75
CA LEU A 127 4.75 25.31 15.24
C LEU A 127 5.62 26.55 15.48
N SER A 128 5.69 27.42 14.47
CA SER A 128 6.21 28.78 14.58
C SER A 128 5.19 29.67 15.30
#